data_AF-A0A1Z8WQT0-F1
#
_entry.id   AF-A0A1Z8WQT0-F1
#
_cell.length_a   1.000
_cell.length_b   1.000
_cell.length_c   1.000
_cell.angle_alpha   90.00
_cell.angle_beta   90.00
_cell.angle_gamma   90.00
#
_symmetry.space_group_name_H-M   'P 1'
#
loop_
_entity.id
_entity.type
_entity.pdbx_description
1 polymer ?
#
loop_
_entity_poly.entity_id
_entity_poly.type
_entity_poly.pdbx_seq_one_letter_code
_entity_poly.pdbx_strand_id
1 'polypeptide(L)'
;MRKNNIENRNFISDENLWDYNEWQDLESKVSKKILASKDQEEAFQIGKKMGKKILKNYSNSFFTVTRFLPKEKRDLVEIIYASVRYPDEIVDTFDMS
;
A
#
# COMPACT_ATOMS: atom_id res chain seq x y z
N MET A 1 -40.80 2.91 -19.47
CA MET A 1 -39.91 3.33 -18.37
C MET A 1 -39.75 2.18 -17.38
N ARG A 2 -38.64 1.43 -17.42
CA ARG A 2 -38.26 0.51 -16.34
C ARG A 2 -37.25 1.25 -15.47
N LYS A 3 -37.62 1.54 -14.22
CA LYS A 3 -36.70 2.06 -13.21
C LYS A 3 -35.79 0.90 -12.82
N ASN A 4 -34.58 0.87 -13.35
CA ASN A 4 -33.54 0.00 -12.82
C ASN A 4 -33.10 0.64 -11.49
N ASN A 5 -33.53 0.04 -10.38
CA ASN A 5 -32.89 0.26 -9.08
C ASN A 5 -31.46 -0.25 -9.20
N ILE A 6 -30.53 0.64 -9.52
CA ILE A 6 -29.12 0.39 -9.34
C ILE A 6 -28.93 0.44 -7.82
N GLU A 7 -29.01 -0.71 -7.18
CA GLU A 7 -28.50 -0.87 -5.82
C GLU A 7 -27.09 -0.30 -5.81
N ASN A 8 -26.84 0.66 -4.93
CA ASN A 8 -25.52 1.16 -4.60
C ASN A 8 -24.67 -0.05 -4.23
N ARG A 9 -23.94 -0.61 -5.21
CA ARG A 9 -22.80 -1.46 -4.91
C ARG A 9 -21.79 -0.52 -4.29
N ASN A 10 -21.83 -0.42 -2.97
CA ASN A 10 -20.67 -0.04 -2.20
C ASN A 10 -19.61 -1.08 -2.56
N PHE A 11 -18.83 -0.79 -3.60
CA PHE A 11 -17.56 -1.45 -3.84
C PHE A 11 -16.67 -1.02 -2.66
N ILE A 12 -16.86 -1.67 -1.52
CA ILE A 12 -15.90 -1.64 -0.44
C ILE A 12 -14.76 -2.53 -0.95
N SER A 13 -13.88 -1.96 -1.76
CA SER A 13 -12.63 -2.62 -2.16
C SER A 13 -11.64 -2.72 -1.00
N ASP A 14 -11.99 -2.13 0.14
CA ASP A 14 -11.10 -1.71 1.21
C ASP A 14 -11.35 -2.51 2.49
N GLU A 15 -11.75 -3.78 2.37
CA GLU A 15 -11.98 -4.69 3.52
C GLU A 15 -10.68 -5.08 4.27
N ASN A 16 -9.52 -4.54 3.88
CA ASN A 16 -8.24 -4.76 4.56
C ASN A 16 -7.47 -3.46 4.79
N LEU A 17 -8.12 -2.37 5.23
CA LEU A 17 -7.35 -1.17 5.64
C LEU A 17 -6.63 -1.48 6.95
N TRP A 18 -5.31 -1.27 6.97
CA TRP A 18 -4.58 -1.37 8.22
C TRP A 18 -4.94 -0.18 9.11
N ASP A 19 -5.10 -0.44 10.41
CA ASP A 19 -5.19 0.65 11.37
C ASP A 19 -3.82 1.30 11.61
N TYR A 20 -3.82 2.39 12.38
CA TYR A 20 -2.61 3.12 12.71
C TYR A 20 -1.55 2.26 13.41
N ASN A 21 -1.98 1.36 14.30
CA ASN A 21 -1.07 0.49 15.05
C ASN A 21 -0.40 -0.53 14.14
N GLU A 22 -1.15 -1.17 13.24
CA GLU A 22 -0.63 -2.08 12.23
C GLU A 22 0.40 -1.40 11.31
N TRP A 23 0.16 -0.14 10.97
CA TRP A 23 1.09 0.68 10.18
C TRP A 23 2.39 0.97 10.95
N GLN A 24 2.29 1.43 12.19
CA GLN A 24 3.42 1.68 13.09
C GLN A 24 4.25 0.42 13.32
N ASP A 25 3.58 -0.73 13.51
CA ASP A 25 4.23 -2.02 13.68
C ASP A 25 5.02 -2.44 12.44
N LEU A 26 4.45 -2.23 11.25
CA LEU A 26 5.12 -2.50 9.99
C LEU A 26 6.33 -1.56 9.81
N GLU A 27 6.14 -0.26 10.00
CA GLU A 27 7.19 0.75 9.87
C GLU A 27 8.37 0.41 10.79
N SER A 28 8.11 0.20 12.09
CA SER A 28 9.14 -0.12 13.06
C SER A 28 9.96 -1.36 12.66
N LYS A 29 9.27 -2.42 12.19
CA LYS A 29 9.92 -3.66 11.72
C LYS A 29 10.74 -3.44 10.44
N VAL A 30 10.25 -2.64 9.51
CA VAL A 30 10.91 -2.41 8.21
C VAL A 30 12.07 -1.44 8.35
N SER A 31 11.89 -0.32 9.04
CA SER A 31 12.92 0.69 9.28
C SER A 31 14.14 0.10 9.98
N LYS A 32 13.94 -0.77 10.99
CA LYS A 32 15.05 -1.52 11.62
C LYS A 32 15.83 -2.38 10.63
N LYS A 33 15.14 -3.03 9.68
CA LYS A 33 15.79 -3.86 8.65
C LYS A 33 16.53 -3.01 7.62
N ILE A 34 15.96 -1.88 7.21
CA ILE A 34 16.61 -0.95 6.29
C ILE A 34 17.87 -0.37 6.94
N LEU A 35 17.79 0.08 8.20
CA LEU A 35 18.95 0.62 8.91
C LEU A 35 20.04 -0.43 9.17
N ALA A 36 19.68 -1.70 9.28
CA ALA A 36 20.61 -2.82 9.43
C ALA A 36 21.12 -3.39 8.09
N SER A 37 20.66 -2.86 6.95
CA SER A 37 21.08 -3.36 5.63
C SER A 37 22.54 -3.02 5.35
N LYS A 38 23.22 -3.91 4.63
CA LYS A 38 24.65 -3.76 4.32
C LYS A 38 24.93 -2.69 3.26
N ASP A 39 23.98 -2.47 2.36
CA ASP A 39 24.09 -1.57 1.22
C ASP A 39 22.70 -1.09 0.75
N GLN A 40 22.71 -0.14 -0.20
CA GLN A 40 21.51 0.42 -0.78
C GLN A 40 20.66 -0.61 -1.53
N GLU A 41 21.28 -1.64 -2.12
CA GLU A 41 20.54 -2.65 -2.85
C GLU A 41 19.71 -3.50 -1.90
N GLU A 42 20.28 -3.94 -0.78
CA GLU A 42 19.56 -4.66 0.27
C GLU A 42 18.43 -3.80 0.87
N ALA A 43 18.70 -2.53 1.19
CA ALA A 43 17.68 -1.58 1.62
C ALA A 43 16.51 -1.49 0.62
N PHE A 44 16.83 -1.38 -0.67
CA PHE A 44 15.84 -1.33 -1.74
C PHE A 44 15.03 -2.63 -1.84
N GLN A 45 15.66 -3.80 -1.68
CA GLN A 45 14.95 -5.09 -1.67
C GLN A 45 13.98 -5.22 -0.48
N ILE A 46 14.31 -4.60 0.65
CA ILE A 46 13.40 -4.52 1.81
C ILE A 46 12.25 -3.56 1.51
N GLY A 47 12.56 -2.35 1.03
CA GLY A 47 11.59 -1.32 0.69
C GLY A 47 10.56 -1.79 -0.34
N LYS A 48 10.97 -2.43 -1.42
CA LYS A 48 10.03 -2.95 -2.43
C LYS A 48 9.11 -4.06 -1.88
N LYS A 49 9.60 -4.90 -0.96
CA LYS A 49 8.76 -5.91 -0.31
C LYS A 49 7.69 -5.26 0.56
N MET A 50 8.01 -4.14 1.22
CA MET A 50 7.05 -3.32 1.95
C MET A 50 6.05 -2.66 0.99
N GLY A 51 6.53 -1.99 -0.06
CA GLY A 51 5.70 -1.33 -1.06
C GLY A 51 4.67 -2.27 -1.69
N LYS A 52 5.12 -3.46 -2.07
CA LYS A 52 4.24 -4.53 -2.58
C LYS A 52 3.14 -4.93 -1.59
N LYS A 53 3.47 -5.07 -0.30
CA LYS A 53 2.51 -5.43 0.74
C LYS A 53 1.46 -4.33 0.92
N ILE A 54 1.89 -3.07 1.02
CA ILE A 54 1.00 -1.92 1.15
C ILE A 54 0.09 -1.82 -0.08
N LEU A 55 0.64 -1.82 -1.29
CA LEU A 55 -0.18 -1.71 -2.50
C LEU A 55 -1.23 -2.83 -2.60
N LYS A 56 -0.83 -4.07 -2.31
CA LYS A 56 -1.77 -5.20 -2.33
C LYS A 56 -2.86 -5.07 -1.26
N ASN A 57 -2.53 -4.52 -0.09
CA ASN A 57 -3.45 -4.34 1.03
C ASN A 57 -4.50 -3.27 0.72
N TYR A 58 -4.06 -2.14 0.14
CA TYR A 58 -4.89 -0.95 -0.02
C TYR A 58 -5.55 -0.82 -1.39
N SER A 59 -5.10 -1.54 -2.42
CA SER A 59 -5.75 -1.51 -3.72
C SER A 59 -5.44 -2.74 -4.58
N ASN A 60 -6.34 -3.73 -4.55
CA ASN A 60 -6.27 -4.92 -5.39
C ASN A 60 -6.29 -4.61 -6.90
N SER A 61 -7.10 -3.64 -7.32
CA SER A 61 -7.22 -3.25 -8.74
C SER A 61 -5.91 -2.65 -9.24
N PHE A 62 -5.36 -1.66 -8.54
CA PHE A 62 -4.09 -1.06 -8.93
C PHE A 62 -2.93 -2.06 -8.83
N PHE A 63 -2.87 -2.88 -7.77
CA PHE A 63 -1.90 -3.98 -7.66
C PHE A 63 -1.95 -4.94 -8.85
N THR A 64 -3.15 -5.22 -9.37
CA THR A 64 -3.30 -6.07 -10.56
C THR A 64 -2.75 -5.38 -11.80
N VAL A 65 -3.05 -4.10 -11.99
CA VAL A 65 -2.59 -3.32 -13.16
C VAL A 65 -1.07 -3.14 -13.18
N THR A 66 -0.42 -2.93 -12.02
CA THR A 66 1.05 -2.78 -11.99
C THR A 66 1.79 -4.04 -12.46
N ARG A 67 1.13 -5.20 -12.50
CA ARG A 67 1.71 -6.45 -13.05
C ARG A 67 1.95 -6.40 -14.56
N PHE A 68 1.35 -5.47 -15.29
CA PHE A 68 1.63 -5.26 -16.71
C PHE A 68 2.95 -4.51 -16.96
N LEU A 69 3.55 -3.91 -15.92
CA LEU A 69 4.82 -3.21 -16.04
C LEU A 69 6.01 -4.19 -16.02
N PRO A 70 7.13 -3.85 -16.68
CA PRO A 70 8.41 -4.51 -16.45
C PRO A 70 8.75 -4.52 -14.95
N LYS A 71 9.39 -5.59 -14.48
CA LYS A 71 9.63 -5.81 -13.04
C LYS A 71 10.27 -4.60 -12.34
N GLU A 72 11.27 -3.99 -12.95
CA GLU A 72 11.98 -2.84 -12.38
C GLU A 72 11.04 -1.64 -12.17
N LYS A 73 10.23 -1.32 -13.18
CA LYS A 73 9.23 -0.25 -13.10
C LYS A 73 8.13 -0.56 -12.08
N ARG A 74 7.68 -1.82 -12.02
CA ARG A 74 6.70 -2.27 -11.02
C ARG A 74 7.23 -2.08 -9.60
N ASP A 75 8.45 -2.55 -9.32
CA ASP A 75 9.08 -2.45 -8.00
C ASP A 75 9.16 -0.97 -7.56
N LEU A 76 9.45 -0.04 -8.49
CA LEU A 76 9.46 1.41 -8.21
C LEU A 76 8.07 1.99 -7.94
N VAL A 77 7.06 1.64 -8.75
CA VAL A 77 5.67 2.10 -8.56
C VAL A 77 5.13 1.64 -7.21
N GLU A 78 5.40 0.39 -6.81
CA GLU A 78 5.00 -0.16 -5.52
C GLU A 78 5.60 0.62 -4.34
N ILE A 79 6.87 1.06 -4.45
CA ILE A 79 7.52 1.91 -3.43
C ILE A 79 6.89 3.31 -3.40
N ILE A 80 6.71 3.95 -4.56
CA ILE A 80 6.14 5.29 -4.64
C ILE A 80 4.72 5.31 -4.05
N TYR A 81 3.89 4.32 -4.41
CA TYR A 81 2.55 4.18 -3.85
C TYR A 81 2.58 4.11 -2.32
N ALA A 82 3.46 3.28 -1.75
CA ALA A 82 3.59 3.19 -0.30
C ALA A 82 4.04 4.50 0.37
N SER A 83 4.92 5.28 -0.28
CA SER A 83 5.39 6.55 0.27
C SER A 83 4.30 7.62 0.37
N VAL A 84 3.30 7.58 -0.53
CA VAL A 84 2.18 8.52 -0.53
C VAL A 84 0.98 8.02 0.25
N ARG A 85 0.80 6.69 0.37
CA ARG A 85 -0.34 6.10 1.08
C ARG A 85 -0.33 6.40 2.58
N TYR A 86 0.82 6.49 3.23
CA TYR A 86 0.85 6.81 4.66
C TYR A 86 0.37 8.24 4.99
N PRO A 87 0.88 9.29 4.32
CA PRO A 87 0.31 10.62 4.45
C PRO A 87 -1.19 10.68 4.18
N ASP A 88 -1.66 9.94 3.16
CA ASP A 88 -3.08 9.83 2.80
C ASP A 88 -3.91 9.26 3.97
N GLU A 89 -3.50 8.13 4.55
CA GLU A 89 -4.21 7.54 5.70
C GLU A 89 -4.16 8.42 6.96
N ILE A 90 -3.09 9.18 7.20
CA ILE A 90 -3.03 10.15 8.32
C ILE A 90 -4.11 11.23 8.16
N VAL A 91 -4.33 11.69 6.93
CA VAL A 91 -5.27 12.79 6.66
C VAL A 91 -6.71 12.29 6.60
N ASP A 92 -6.93 11.11 6.00
CA ASP A 92 -8.26 10.64 5.63
C ASP A 92 -8.87 9.60 6.59
N THR A 93 -8.04 8.82 7.30
CA THR A 93 -8.50 7.59 7.98
C THR A 93 -8.13 7.50 9.46
N PHE A 94 -6.88 7.76 9.83
CA PHE A 94 -6.39 7.48 11.18
C PHE A 94 -6.99 8.44 12.20
N ASP A 95 -7.65 7.87 13.23
CA ASP A 95 -8.12 8.63 14.38
C ASP A 95 -6.94 8.96 15.29
N MET A 96 -6.40 10.17 15.13
CA MET A 96 -5.24 10.68 15.86
C MET A 96 -5.63 11.62 17.01
N SER A 97 -6.88 11.56 17.46
CA SER A 97 -7.44 12.44 18.49
C SER A 97 -7.15 12.02 19.93
#